data_AF-A0A7J6XHM8-F1
#
_entry.id   AF-A0A7J6XHM8-F1
#
_cell.length_a   1.000
_cell.length_b   1.000
_cell.length_c   1.000
_cell.angle_alpha   90.00
_cell.angle_beta   90.00
_cell.angle_gamma   90.00
#
_symmetry.space_group_name_H-M   'P 1'
#
loop_
_entity.id
_entity.type
_entity.pdbx_description
1 polymer ?
#
loop_
_entity_poly.entity_id
_entity_poly.type
_entity_poly.pdbx_seq_one_letter_code
_entity_poly.pdbx_strand_id
1 'polypeptide(L)'
;MVFKLLGCAMSDARDRNGPRRTRTTKVHALYRPRIRSFEGVDAAAPRGFRADADEVWTRSRAEFEGEDWDYVLAMREADLLRAFSNATAEAFGVDEDHVRDVSARYVAGNLHFDFELRRPAALTKADVNARLKECAYAAVWALYEPRPLEEEKKVVTTHELGFEGEDWDYVLERRRTEVKDVLAVETARALGLGREDVLEVEVDAVPRSLIAFVTVRHPSLLSDRQVEETLARCEYKNLWALYETRPLESSVLMRRFEGDDWDLVVDNNRRKLEDAFSRETAAALGVSPSQVVLLDCRVGSLLMVFKVLGCAMSDAEITERTEAHPYDEVHALYRPRIRSFEGVDAAAPRGFRADADEVWTRSRVEFEGEDWDYVLAMREADLLRAFSNGTAEAFGVDEDHVRDVSARYVAGNLHFDFELRRPAALTKADVNARLKECAYAAVWALYEPRPLEEEKKVVTTHELGFEGEDWDYVLERRRTEVKDVLAVETARALGLGREDVLEVEVDAVPRSLIAFVTVRHPSLLSDRQVEETLARCEYKNLWVLYEKRPLESSGAVRPRLIVAEEVEAELDSITFLRNALRRARRERDEYLALLDPLLGLRGERQRILDSLDAG
;
A
#
# COMPACT_ATOMS: atom_id res chain seq x y z
N MET A 1 -27.29 -14.10 3.74
CA MET A 1 -26.41 -14.80 2.78
C MET A 1 -27.24 -15.20 1.56
N VAL A 2 -27.32 -14.31 0.58
CA VAL A 2 -27.97 -14.60 -0.71
C VAL A 2 -26.98 -14.19 -1.79
N PHE A 3 -26.26 -15.16 -2.33
CA PHE A 3 -25.50 -14.98 -3.56
C PHE A 3 -26.49 -15.00 -4.74
N LYS A 4 -26.50 -13.94 -5.55
CA LYS A 4 -27.18 -13.93 -6.85
C LYS A 4 -26.16 -13.57 -7.92
N LEU A 5 -25.80 -14.55 -8.73
CA LEU A 5 -25.27 -14.32 -10.07
C LEU A 5 -26.38 -14.64 -11.08
N LEU A 6 -26.66 -13.67 -11.96
CA LEU A 6 -27.60 -13.81 -13.07
C LEU A 6 -27.07 -14.83 -14.07
N GLY A 7 -27.89 -15.85 -14.34
CA GLY A 7 -27.58 -16.93 -15.27
C GLY A 7 -27.85 -16.60 -16.73
N CYS A 8 -27.07 -17.25 -17.59
CA CYS A 8 -27.48 -17.62 -18.95
C CYS A 8 -27.27 -19.14 -19.08
N ALA A 9 -28.37 -19.86 -19.29
CA ALA A 9 -28.40 -21.30 -19.47
C ALA A 9 -28.53 -21.63 -20.95
N MET A 10 -27.80 -22.66 -21.43
CA MET A 10 -28.33 -23.68 -22.36
C MET A 10 -27.41 -24.93 -22.41
N SER A 11 -27.96 -26.01 -21.86
CA SER A 11 -28.13 -27.35 -22.47
C SER A 11 -26.94 -28.32 -22.68
N ASP A 12 -26.88 -29.30 -21.77
CA ASP A 12 -26.81 -30.77 -21.94
C ASP A 12 -25.86 -31.42 -22.98
N ALA A 13 -24.92 -32.25 -22.47
CA ALA A 13 -24.71 -33.63 -22.94
C ALA A 13 -23.96 -34.49 -21.89
N ARG A 14 -24.48 -35.70 -21.66
CA ARG A 14 -24.10 -36.71 -20.66
C ARG A 14 -22.86 -37.55 -21.01
N ASP A 15 -22.26 -38.08 -19.93
CA ASP A 15 -21.68 -39.41 -19.74
C ASP A 15 -20.41 -39.84 -20.51
N ARG A 16 -19.29 -40.06 -19.78
CA ARG A 16 -18.87 -41.43 -19.34
C ARG A 16 -17.56 -41.46 -18.52
N ASN A 17 -17.69 -42.14 -17.38
CA ASN A 17 -16.70 -42.75 -16.48
C ASN A 17 -15.34 -43.21 -17.04
N GLY A 18 -14.29 -43.07 -16.22
CA GLY A 18 -13.24 -44.10 -16.08
C GLY A 18 -11.84 -43.60 -15.69
N PRO A 19 -11.25 -44.05 -14.56
CA PRO A 19 -10.02 -43.49 -14.00
C PRO A 19 -8.77 -44.04 -14.71
N ARG A 20 -7.83 -43.16 -15.10
CA ARG A 20 -6.51 -43.57 -15.60
C ARG A 20 -5.63 -43.99 -14.41
N ARG A 21 -5.53 -45.31 -14.23
CA ARG A 21 -4.51 -45.98 -13.43
C ARG A 21 -3.11 -45.55 -13.87
N THR A 22 -2.33 -45.04 -12.92
CA THR A 22 -0.87 -44.98 -12.98
C THR A 22 -0.31 -46.38 -13.21
N ARG A 23 0.31 -46.60 -14.38
CA ARG A 23 1.11 -47.79 -14.67
C ARG A 23 2.49 -47.35 -15.14
N THR A 24 3.36 -47.11 -14.17
CA THR A 24 4.81 -47.29 -14.33
C THR A 24 5.06 -48.78 -14.52
N THR A 25 5.20 -49.23 -15.77
CA THR A 25 5.65 -50.59 -16.07
C THR A 25 6.47 -50.59 -17.36
N LYS A 26 7.79 -50.75 -17.20
CA LYS A 26 8.82 -51.14 -18.18
C LYS A 26 8.36 -51.22 -19.65
N VAL A 27 8.65 -50.19 -20.43
CA VAL A 27 8.51 -50.19 -21.90
C VAL A 27 9.91 -50.28 -22.54
N HIS A 28 10.60 -51.41 -22.38
CA HIS A 28 11.86 -51.67 -23.12
C HIS A 28 11.69 -52.73 -24.24
N ALA A 29 10.47 -53.21 -24.49
CA ALA A 29 10.26 -54.44 -25.27
C ALA A 29 9.60 -54.25 -26.65
N LEU A 30 9.33 -53.03 -27.13
CA LEU A 30 8.49 -52.84 -28.33
C LEU A 30 9.09 -52.03 -29.49
N TYR A 31 10.26 -51.41 -29.35
CA TYR A 31 10.84 -50.61 -30.43
C TYR A 31 11.87 -51.44 -31.21
N ARG A 32 11.52 -51.83 -32.44
CA ARG A 32 12.45 -52.45 -33.41
C ARG A 32 12.71 -51.49 -34.56
N PRO A 33 13.97 -51.34 -35.04
CA PRO A 33 14.27 -50.54 -36.22
C PRO A 33 13.48 -51.05 -37.43
N ARG A 34 12.86 -50.14 -38.20
CA ARG A 34 12.29 -50.46 -39.51
C ARG A 34 13.24 -49.95 -40.58
N ILE A 35 13.82 -50.86 -41.36
CA ILE A 35 14.78 -50.48 -42.42
C ILE A 35 14.07 -50.51 -43.77
N ARG A 36 13.98 -49.35 -44.43
CA ARG A 36 13.46 -49.15 -45.79
C ARG A 36 14.56 -48.61 -46.72
N SER A 37 14.51 -48.99 -48.00
CA SER A 37 15.47 -48.58 -49.03
C SER A 37 14.84 -47.64 -50.07
N PHE A 38 15.62 -46.68 -50.59
CA PHE A 38 15.36 -45.99 -51.86
C PHE A 38 16.60 -46.07 -52.78
N GLU A 39 16.39 -46.00 -54.10
CA GLU A 39 17.42 -46.12 -55.13
C GLU A 39 18.44 -44.97 -55.09
N GLY A 40 19.72 -45.30 -55.16
CA GLY A 40 20.84 -44.35 -55.19
C GLY A 40 22.07 -45.03 -55.81
N VAL A 41 22.74 -44.30 -56.71
CA VAL A 41 23.69 -44.76 -57.74
C VAL A 41 25.02 -45.26 -57.15
N ASP A 42 25.50 -46.41 -57.63
CA ASP A 42 26.85 -46.92 -57.35
C ASP A 42 27.90 -45.96 -57.93
N ALA A 43 28.64 -45.25 -57.06
CA ALA A 43 29.74 -44.40 -57.48
C ALA A 43 31.04 -45.22 -57.59
N ALA A 44 31.51 -45.44 -58.82
CA ALA A 44 32.81 -46.05 -59.09
C ALA A 44 33.92 -44.99 -59.01
N ALA A 45 34.95 -45.23 -58.19
CA ALA A 45 36.20 -44.46 -58.15
C ALA A 45 37.42 -45.41 -58.12
N PRO A 46 38.62 -44.95 -58.54
CA PRO A 46 39.40 -45.65 -59.54
C PRO A 46 40.38 -46.72 -59.00
N ARG A 47 40.66 -47.65 -59.92
CA ARG A 47 41.46 -48.87 -59.76
C ARG A 47 42.88 -48.62 -59.27
N GLY A 48 43.27 -49.34 -58.23
CA GLY A 48 44.67 -49.52 -57.82
C GLY A 48 44.85 -50.64 -56.80
N PHE A 49 45.32 -51.79 -57.29
CA PHE A 49 45.99 -52.91 -56.59
C PHE A 49 45.16 -54.02 -55.90
N ARG A 50 45.74 -55.23 -55.97
CA ARG A 50 45.10 -56.56 -56.01
C ARG A 50 44.80 -57.20 -54.65
N ALA A 51 43.76 -58.04 -54.71
CA ALA A 51 43.53 -59.32 -54.02
C ALA A 51 43.11 -59.27 -52.55
N ASP A 52 41.82 -59.04 -52.32
CA ASP A 52 40.92 -60.01 -51.66
C ASP A 52 39.46 -59.63 -51.98
N ALA A 53 38.63 -60.65 -52.25
CA ALA A 53 37.20 -60.64 -52.57
C ALA A 53 36.53 -59.27 -52.88
N ASP A 54 36.55 -58.81 -54.15
CA ASP A 54 35.87 -57.59 -54.67
C ASP A 54 34.99 -56.84 -53.65
N GLU A 55 35.62 -56.03 -52.79
CA GLU A 55 34.90 -55.29 -51.76
C GLU A 55 34.36 -53.99 -52.36
N VAL A 56 33.07 -53.72 -52.12
CA VAL A 56 32.35 -52.57 -52.67
C VAL A 56 31.74 -51.76 -51.54
N TRP A 57 31.83 -50.44 -51.65
CA TRP A 57 31.13 -49.51 -50.75
C TRP A 57 29.67 -49.42 -51.17
N THR A 58 28.76 -49.61 -50.23
CA THR A 58 27.32 -49.47 -50.47
C THR A 58 26.73 -48.46 -49.51
N ARG A 59 26.06 -47.44 -50.06
CA ARG A 59 25.30 -46.48 -49.26
C ARG A 59 24.00 -47.11 -48.77
N SER A 60 23.81 -47.06 -47.46
CA SER A 60 22.70 -47.68 -46.74
C SER A 60 22.06 -46.67 -45.78
N ARG A 61 20.80 -46.95 -45.41
CA ARG A 61 20.04 -46.15 -44.45
C ARG A 61 19.40 -47.05 -43.41
N ALA A 62 19.47 -46.66 -42.14
CA ALA A 62 18.76 -47.30 -41.04
C ALA A 62 17.79 -46.30 -40.39
N GLU A 63 16.61 -46.76 -39.97
CA GLU A 63 15.59 -45.90 -39.35
C GLU A 63 15.18 -46.46 -37.98
N PHE A 64 15.11 -45.57 -37.00
CA PHE A 64 14.76 -45.86 -35.61
C PHE A 64 13.46 -45.11 -35.29
N GLU A 65 12.40 -45.87 -34.99
CA GLU A 65 11.10 -45.32 -34.66
C GLU A 65 11.08 -44.82 -33.22
N GLY A 66 10.70 -43.56 -32.99
CA GLY A 66 10.59 -43.01 -31.64
C GLY A 66 10.38 -41.51 -31.63
N GLU A 67 9.54 -41.04 -30.70
CA GLU A 67 9.38 -39.62 -30.43
C GLU A 67 10.63 -39.08 -29.71
N ASP A 68 10.89 -37.77 -29.74
CA ASP A 68 12.01 -37.11 -29.05
C ASP A 68 13.44 -37.45 -29.53
N TRP A 69 13.60 -38.18 -30.64
CA TRP A 69 14.93 -38.37 -31.22
C TRP A 69 15.60 -37.06 -31.67
N ASP A 70 14.83 -36.00 -31.95
CA ASP A 70 15.36 -34.66 -32.24
C ASP A 70 16.12 -34.08 -31.04
N TYR A 71 15.61 -34.28 -29.83
CA TYR A 71 16.24 -33.86 -28.58
C TYR A 71 17.53 -34.65 -28.32
N VAL A 72 17.46 -35.99 -28.41
CA VAL A 72 18.63 -36.85 -28.22
C VAL A 72 19.71 -36.56 -29.26
N LEU A 73 19.31 -36.32 -30.53
CA LEU A 73 20.22 -35.95 -31.60
C LEU A 73 20.91 -34.61 -31.32
N ALA A 74 20.19 -33.58 -30.86
CA ALA A 74 20.79 -32.29 -30.54
C ALA A 74 21.82 -32.36 -29.39
N MET A 75 21.59 -33.23 -28.41
CA MET A 75 22.43 -33.32 -27.21
C MET A 75 23.58 -34.33 -27.32
N ARG A 76 23.39 -35.40 -28.10
CA ARG A 76 24.27 -36.58 -28.10
C ARG A 76 24.61 -37.10 -29.50
N GLU A 77 24.64 -36.22 -30.51
CA GLU A 77 24.93 -36.59 -31.90
C GLU A 77 26.21 -37.45 -32.04
N ALA A 78 27.32 -37.01 -31.45
CA ALA A 78 28.60 -37.72 -31.56
C ALA A 78 28.54 -39.14 -30.95
N ASP A 79 27.84 -39.30 -29.81
CA ASP A 79 27.68 -40.58 -29.15
C ASP A 79 26.75 -41.51 -29.94
N LEU A 80 25.70 -40.97 -30.56
CA LEU A 80 24.80 -41.70 -31.46
C LEU A 80 25.53 -42.21 -32.70
N LEU A 81 26.33 -41.36 -33.36
CA LEU A 81 27.11 -41.75 -34.54
C LEU A 81 28.12 -42.85 -34.19
N ARG A 82 28.82 -42.74 -33.06
CA ARG A 82 29.75 -43.76 -32.59
C ARG A 82 29.04 -45.07 -32.23
N ALA A 83 27.96 -45.01 -31.44
CA ALA A 83 27.20 -46.19 -31.06
C ALA A 83 26.62 -46.93 -32.27
N PHE A 84 26.13 -46.19 -33.27
CA PHE A 84 25.63 -46.75 -34.52
C PHE A 84 26.74 -47.40 -35.35
N SER A 85 27.88 -46.73 -35.51
CA SER A 85 29.03 -47.25 -36.27
C SER A 85 29.55 -48.54 -35.67
N ASN A 86 29.74 -48.57 -34.34
CA ASN A 86 30.26 -49.73 -33.62
C ASN A 86 29.29 -50.92 -33.69
N ALA A 87 28.00 -50.69 -33.46
CA ALA A 87 26.98 -51.74 -33.57
C ALA A 87 26.83 -52.27 -35.00
N THR A 88 27.03 -51.41 -36.01
CA THR A 88 27.02 -51.83 -37.42
C THR A 88 28.27 -52.64 -37.75
N ALA A 89 29.45 -52.21 -37.34
CA ALA A 89 30.70 -52.95 -37.55
C ALA A 89 30.64 -54.34 -36.89
N GLU A 90 30.15 -54.41 -35.65
CA GLU A 90 29.94 -55.66 -34.90
C GLU A 90 28.94 -56.60 -35.59
N ALA A 91 27.81 -56.07 -36.09
CA ALA A 91 26.80 -56.88 -36.79
C ALA A 91 27.32 -57.52 -38.09
N PHE A 92 28.35 -56.95 -38.70
CA PHE A 92 28.98 -57.48 -39.91
C PHE A 92 30.31 -58.20 -39.62
N GLY A 93 30.80 -58.18 -38.37
CA GLY A 93 32.08 -58.76 -37.97
C GLY A 93 33.28 -58.07 -38.64
N VAL A 94 33.15 -56.76 -38.91
CA VAL A 94 34.17 -55.94 -39.57
C VAL A 94 34.73 -54.89 -38.60
N ASP A 95 35.87 -54.31 -38.94
CA ASP A 95 36.44 -53.19 -38.20
C ASP A 95 35.61 -51.90 -38.41
N GLU A 96 35.66 -50.98 -37.44
CA GLU A 96 34.91 -49.71 -37.48
C GLU A 96 35.22 -48.86 -38.74
N ASP A 97 36.42 -49.00 -39.31
CA ASP A 97 36.83 -48.27 -40.52
C ASP A 97 36.12 -48.73 -41.81
N HIS A 98 35.35 -49.82 -41.74
CA HIS A 98 34.49 -50.32 -42.81
C HIS A 98 33.11 -49.63 -42.82
N VAL A 99 32.81 -48.77 -41.84
CA VAL A 99 31.62 -47.93 -41.78
C VAL A 99 32.05 -46.47 -41.84
N ARG A 100 31.63 -45.73 -42.87
CA ARG A 100 32.04 -44.32 -43.08
C ARG A 100 30.86 -43.45 -43.51
N ASP A 101 31.10 -42.13 -43.53
CA ASP A 101 30.11 -41.10 -43.90
C ASP A 101 28.78 -41.23 -43.15
N VAL A 102 28.88 -41.61 -41.87
CA VAL A 102 27.71 -41.76 -40.99
C VAL A 102 27.17 -40.38 -40.65
N SER A 103 25.91 -40.14 -40.99
CA SER A 103 25.17 -38.93 -40.62
C SER A 103 23.80 -39.31 -40.07
N ALA A 104 23.37 -38.59 -39.04
CA ALA A 104 22.08 -38.82 -38.38
C ALA A 104 21.15 -37.63 -38.64
N ARG A 105 19.87 -37.88 -38.92
CA ARG A 105 18.86 -36.84 -39.15
C ARG A 105 17.52 -37.25 -38.57
N TYR A 106 16.83 -36.29 -37.98
CA TYR A 106 15.44 -36.46 -37.59
C TYR A 106 14.50 -36.08 -38.74
N VAL A 107 13.69 -37.02 -39.21
CA VAL A 107 12.75 -36.81 -40.32
C VAL A 107 11.43 -37.49 -40.00
N ALA A 108 10.33 -36.74 -40.08
CA ALA A 108 8.96 -37.26 -39.95
C ALA A 108 8.70 -38.14 -38.71
N GLY A 109 9.29 -37.78 -37.56
CA GLY A 109 9.07 -38.51 -36.30
C GLY A 109 10.04 -39.65 -36.03
N ASN A 110 11.05 -39.87 -36.86
CA ASN A 110 12.01 -40.96 -36.72
C ASN A 110 13.45 -40.46 -36.86
N LEU A 111 14.40 -41.21 -36.27
CA LEU A 111 15.83 -40.99 -36.47
C LEU A 111 16.33 -41.83 -37.65
N HIS A 112 16.94 -41.19 -38.64
CA HIS A 112 17.52 -41.82 -39.81
C HIS A 112 19.05 -41.71 -39.76
N PHE A 113 19.74 -42.82 -39.95
CA PHE A 113 21.18 -42.86 -40.20
C PHE A 113 21.43 -43.13 -41.67
N ASP A 114 22.20 -42.27 -42.33
CA ASP A 114 22.78 -42.49 -43.66
C ASP A 114 24.25 -42.83 -43.50
N PHE A 115 24.74 -43.90 -44.12
CA PHE A 115 26.13 -44.35 -44.00
C PHE A 115 26.60 -45.14 -45.22
N GLU A 116 27.91 -45.30 -45.36
CA GLU A 116 28.55 -46.18 -46.33
C GLU A 116 29.17 -47.38 -45.63
N LEU A 117 28.89 -48.58 -46.15
CA LEU A 117 29.41 -49.84 -45.62
C LEU A 117 30.29 -50.52 -46.68
N ARG A 118 31.51 -50.89 -46.29
CA ARG A 118 32.40 -51.74 -47.08
C ARG A 118 31.98 -53.20 -46.91
N ARG A 119 31.60 -53.84 -48.01
CA ARG A 119 31.16 -55.25 -48.00
C ARG A 119 31.77 -56.05 -49.15
N PRO A 120 31.95 -57.37 -49.00
CA PRO A 120 32.23 -58.24 -50.15
C PRO A 120 31.11 -58.15 -51.20
N ALA A 121 31.45 -58.15 -52.48
CA ALA A 121 30.50 -58.11 -53.60
C ALA A 121 29.48 -59.27 -53.58
N ALA A 122 29.82 -60.37 -52.92
CA ALA A 122 28.95 -61.54 -52.76
C ALA A 122 27.72 -61.30 -51.87
N LEU A 123 27.75 -60.34 -50.93
CA LEU A 123 26.61 -60.01 -50.08
C LEU A 123 25.64 -59.11 -50.84
N THR A 124 24.42 -59.53 -51.11
CA THR A 124 23.46 -58.66 -51.78
C THR A 124 23.02 -57.52 -50.85
N LYS A 125 22.48 -56.43 -51.42
CA LYS A 125 21.87 -55.34 -50.63
C LYS A 125 20.72 -55.86 -49.73
N ALA A 126 20.05 -56.94 -50.13
CA ALA A 126 19.02 -57.59 -49.32
C ALA A 126 19.61 -58.28 -48.08
N ASP A 127 20.77 -58.94 -48.22
CA ASP A 127 21.47 -59.58 -47.10
C ASP A 127 21.99 -58.55 -46.10
N VAL A 128 22.51 -57.41 -46.59
CA VAL A 128 22.91 -56.27 -45.75
C VAL A 128 21.71 -55.74 -44.96
N ASN A 129 20.58 -55.49 -45.61
CA ASN A 129 19.38 -55.01 -44.95
C ASN A 129 18.81 -56.03 -43.94
N ALA A 130 18.90 -57.34 -44.24
CA ALA A 130 18.49 -58.39 -43.32
C ALA A 130 19.34 -58.37 -42.05
N ARG A 131 20.67 -58.29 -42.19
CA ARG A 131 21.60 -58.20 -41.04
C ARG A 131 21.41 -56.92 -40.24
N LEU A 132 21.22 -55.77 -40.89
CA LEU A 132 20.92 -54.52 -40.19
C LEU A 132 19.59 -54.60 -39.41
N LYS A 133 18.58 -55.32 -39.92
CA LYS A 133 17.30 -55.54 -39.22
C LYS A 133 17.42 -56.50 -38.03
N GLU A 134 18.33 -57.45 -38.09
CA GLU A 134 18.61 -58.39 -37.00
C GLU A 134 19.45 -57.75 -35.89
N CYS A 135 20.22 -56.70 -36.19
CA CYS A 135 20.97 -55.94 -35.20
C CYS A 135 20.03 -55.21 -34.24
N ALA A 136 20.22 -55.44 -32.94
CA ALA A 136 19.41 -54.85 -31.88
C ALA A 136 19.76 -53.38 -31.62
N TYR A 137 20.96 -52.91 -32.00
CA TYR A 137 21.48 -51.57 -31.72
C TYR A 137 21.32 -51.14 -30.25
N ALA A 138 21.61 -52.05 -29.32
CA ALA A 138 21.39 -51.83 -27.88
C ALA A 138 22.08 -50.55 -27.37
N ALA A 139 23.28 -50.24 -27.87
CA ALA A 139 24.02 -49.01 -27.53
C ALA A 139 23.33 -47.73 -28.02
N VAL A 140 22.67 -47.76 -29.19
CA VAL A 140 21.91 -46.61 -29.71
C VAL A 140 20.65 -46.40 -28.88
N TRP A 141 19.93 -47.47 -28.55
CA TRP A 141 18.75 -47.41 -27.68
C TRP A 141 19.08 -47.04 -26.23
N ALA A 142 20.27 -47.37 -25.73
CA ALA A 142 20.72 -46.95 -24.41
C ALA A 142 20.91 -45.42 -24.30
N LEU A 143 21.11 -44.73 -25.42
CA LEU A 143 21.20 -43.27 -25.49
C LEU A 143 19.83 -42.60 -25.61
N TYR A 144 18.77 -43.36 -25.89
CA TYR A 144 17.41 -42.84 -26.00
C TYR A 144 16.93 -42.33 -24.63
N GLU A 145 16.69 -41.04 -24.55
CA GLU A 145 16.19 -40.37 -23.36
C GLU A 145 14.94 -39.56 -23.76
N PRO A 146 13.75 -39.89 -23.20
CA PRO A 146 12.56 -39.09 -23.42
C PRO A 146 12.85 -37.64 -23.05
N ARG A 147 12.31 -36.69 -23.82
CA ARG A 147 12.44 -35.28 -23.46
C ARG A 147 11.89 -35.12 -22.03
N PRO A 148 12.64 -34.51 -21.10
CA PRO A 148 12.07 -34.14 -19.81
C PRO A 148 10.79 -33.35 -20.10
N LEU A 149 9.66 -33.75 -19.50
CA LEU A 149 8.43 -32.96 -19.56
C LEU A 149 8.84 -31.52 -19.25
N GLU A 150 8.60 -30.59 -20.18
CA GLU A 150 8.79 -29.16 -19.93
C GLU A 150 8.28 -28.87 -18.52
N GLU A 151 9.10 -28.24 -17.69
CA GLU A 151 8.66 -27.66 -16.41
C GLU A 151 7.27 -27.09 -16.66
N GLU A 152 6.23 -27.68 -16.03
CA GLU A 152 4.83 -27.46 -16.37
C GLU A 152 4.62 -25.98 -16.68
N LYS A 153 4.31 -25.66 -17.95
CA LYS A 153 4.25 -24.28 -18.43
C LYS A 153 3.46 -23.43 -17.43
N LYS A 154 4.16 -22.66 -16.60
CA LYS A 154 3.53 -21.90 -15.53
C LYS A 154 3.00 -20.61 -16.14
N VAL A 155 1.71 -20.38 -16.01
CA VAL A 155 1.05 -19.15 -16.43
C VAL A 155 0.86 -18.25 -15.22
N VAL A 156 0.84 -16.94 -15.46
CA VAL A 156 0.63 -15.93 -14.42
C VAL A 156 -0.73 -15.29 -14.65
N THR A 157 -1.59 -15.36 -13.66
CA THR A 157 -2.98 -14.86 -13.70
C THR A 157 -3.24 -14.01 -12.47
N THR A 158 -4.20 -13.09 -12.56
CA THR A 158 -4.59 -12.21 -11.44
C THR A 158 -6.07 -12.40 -11.14
N HIS A 159 -6.39 -12.63 -9.87
CA HIS A 159 -7.75 -12.92 -9.41
C HIS A 159 -8.20 -11.93 -8.34
N GLU A 160 -9.47 -11.52 -8.41
CA GLU A 160 -10.12 -10.63 -7.45
C GLU A 160 -10.82 -11.43 -6.35
N LEU A 161 -10.64 -11.00 -5.10
CA LEU A 161 -11.26 -11.56 -3.91
C LEU A 161 -11.97 -10.44 -3.15
N GLY A 162 -13.27 -10.62 -2.90
CA GLY A 162 -14.09 -9.70 -2.11
C GLY A 162 -14.41 -10.25 -0.73
N PHE A 163 -14.21 -9.45 0.31
CA PHE A 163 -14.53 -9.79 1.70
C PHE A 163 -15.46 -8.73 2.29
N GLU A 164 -16.73 -9.07 2.52
CA GLU A 164 -17.74 -8.17 3.06
C GLU A 164 -17.52 -7.90 4.56
N GLY A 165 -17.27 -6.65 4.95
CA GLY A 165 -17.05 -6.26 6.35
C GLY A 165 -16.85 -4.75 6.50
N GLU A 166 -17.24 -4.18 7.63
CA GLU A 166 -17.01 -2.76 7.94
C GLU A 166 -15.60 -2.55 8.50
N ASP A 167 -15.10 -1.32 8.53
CA ASP A 167 -13.81 -0.96 9.14
C ASP A 167 -12.56 -1.69 8.60
N TRP A 168 -12.60 -2.23 7.37
CA TRP A 168 -11.41 -2.81 6.74
C TRP A 168 -10.29 -1.77 6.54
N ASP A 169 -10.63 -0.49 6.38
CA ASP A 169 -9.68 0.63 6.37
C ASP A 169 -8.87 0.67 7.66
N TYR A 170 -9.53 0.53 8.82
CA TYR A 170 -8.88 0.48 10.13
C TYR A 170 -7.98 -0.75 10.31
N VAL A 171 -8.42 -1.92 9.82
CA VAL A 171 -7.60 -3.14 9.84
C VAL A 171 -6.36 -2.96 8.96
N LEU A 172 -6.51 -2.38 7.77
CA LEU A 172 -5.38 -2.13 6.85
C LEU A 172 -4.41 -1.09 7.41
N GLU A 173 -4.87 0.00 8.01
CA GLU A 173 -3.97 1.00 8.65
C GLU A 173 -3.01 0.37 9.65
N ARG A 174 -3.46 -0.65 10.39
CA ARG A 174 -2.68 -1.28 11.47
C ARG A 174 -1.91 -2.51 11.02
N ARG A 175 -2.49 -3.33 10.13
CA ARG A 175 -2.03 -4.69 9.82
C ARG A 175 -1.98 -5.01 8.32
N ARG A 176 -1.81 -4.00 7.45
CA ARG A 176 -1.74 -4.18 5.97
C ARG A 176 -0.80 -5.31 5.55
N THR A 177 0.39 -5.36 6.13
CA THR A 177 1.42 -6.37 5.79
C THR A 177 0.98 -7.78 6.21
N GLU A 178 0.47 -7.94 7.43
CA GLU A 178 -0.06 -9.21 7.93
C GLU A 178 -1.25 -9.70 7.08
N VAL A 179 -2.16 -8.80 6.71
CA VAL A 179 -3.29 -9.09 5.82
C VAL A 179 -2.80 -9.60 4.46
N LYS A 180 -1.84 -8.91 3.82
CA LYS A 180 -1.25 -9.34 2.54
C LYS A 180 -0.57 -10.70 2.65
N ASP A 181 0.19 -10.94 3.71
CA ASP A 181 0.90 -12.19 3.91
C ASP A 181 -0.04 -13.36 4.18
N VAL A 182 -1.08 -13.16 5.00
CA VAL A 182 -2.10 -14.17 5.26
C VAL A 182 -2.87 -14.51 3.99
N LEU A 183 -3.28 -13.51 3.22
CA LEU A 183 -3.92 -13.70 1.92
C LEU A 183 -3.04 -14.53 1.00
N ALA A 184 -1.76 -14.20 0.88
CA ALA A 184 -0.84 -14.94 0.04
C ALA A 184 -0.65 -16.40 0.48
N VAL A 185 -0.47 -16.65 1.79
CA VAL A 185 -0.29 -17.99 2.35
C VAL A 185 -1.56 -18.84 2.17
N GLU A 186 -2.74 -18.28 2.42
CA GLU A 186 -4.00 -19.00 2.27
C GLU A 186 -4.35 -19.25 0.81
N THR A 187 -4.06 -18.29 -0.09
CA THR A 187 -4.23 -18.45 -1.53
C THR A 187 -3.32 -19.57 -2.06
N ALA A 188 -2.03 -19.55 -1.69
CA ALA A 188 -1.09 -20.62 -2.05
C ALA A 188 -1.60 -21.98 -1.56
N ARG A 189 -2.04 -22.06 -0.29
CA ARG A 189 -2.59 -23.28 0.29
C ARG A 189 -3.86 -23.76 -0.42
N ALA A 190 -4.78 -22.86 -0.77
CA ALA A 190 -6.02 -23.18 -1.45
C ALA A 190 -5.77 -23.78 -2.84
N LEU A 191 -4.78 -23.24 -3.56
CA LEU A 191 -4.40 -23.70 -4.90
C LEU A 191 -3.39 -24.85 -4.90
N GLY A 192 -2.88 -25.26 -3.72
CA GLY A 192 -1.85 -26.28 -3.61
C GLY A 192 -0.48 -25.84 -4.16
N LEU A 193 -0.23 -24.54 -4.18
CA LEU A 193 1.00 -23.91 -4.68
C LEU A 193 1.97 -23.57 -3.53
N GLY A 194 3.23 -23.31 -3.88
CA GLY A 194 4.20 -22.71 -2.97
C GLY A 194 3.88 -21.23 -2.67
N ARG A 195 4.39 -20.70 -1.56
CA ARG A 195 4.20 -19.27 -1.20
C ARG A 195 4.87 -18.34 -2.22
N GLU A 196 5.96 -18.81 -2.82
CA GLU A 196 6.74 -18.17 -3.88
C GLU A 196 6.00 -18.10 -5.22
N ASP A 197 4.97 -18.93 -5.41
CA ASP A 197 4.12 -18.89 -6.60
C ASP A 197 3.01 -17.84 -6.47
N VAL A 198 2.85 -17.19 -5.31
CA VAL A 198 2.03 -15.98 -5.16
C VAL A 198 2.93 -14.76 -5.27
N LEU A 199 2.88 -14.10 -6.42
CA LEU A 199 3.83 -13.05 -6.81
C LEU A 199 3.47 -11.71 -6.18
N GLU A 200 2.19 -11.37 -6.16
CA GLU A 200 1.72 -10.06 -5.71
C GLU A 200 0.35 -10.17 -5.03
N VAL A 201 0.18 -9.39 -3.96
CA VAL A 201 -1.10 -9.20 -3.27
C VAL A 201 -1.32 -7.72 -3.07
N GLU A 202 -2.29 -7.17 -3.78
CA GLU A 202 -2.80 -5.82 -3.58
C GLU A 202 -4.09 -5.88 -2.76
N VAL A 203 -4.25 -4.94 -1.84
CA VAL A 203 -5.43 -4.87 -0.97
C VAL A 203 -5.92 -3.45 -0.87
N ASP A 204 -7.22 -3.29 -1.02
CA ASP A 204 -7.92 -2.01 -0.99
C ASP A 204 -9.18 -2.13 -0.15
N ALA A 205 -9.40 -1.17 0.75
CA ALA A 205 -10.61 -1.10 1.55
C ALA A 205 -11.61 -0.21 0.82
N VAL A 206 -12.72 -0.80 0.40
CA VAL A 206 -13.88 -0.08 -0.12
C VAL A 206 -14.95 0.02 0.97
N PRO A 207 -15.95 0.91 0.84
CA PRO A 207 -17.01 1.02 1.83
C PRO A 207 -17.66 -0.36 2.09
N ARG A 208 -17.52 -0.85 3.32
CA ARG A 208 -18.02 -2.16 3.80
C ARG A 208 -17.46 -3.40 3.11
N SER A 209 -16.30 -3.32 2.45
CA SER A 209 -15.62 -4.52 1.95
C SER A 209 -14.11 -4.33 1.81
N LEU A 210 -13.37 -5.42 1.87
CA LEU A 210 -11.98 -5.50 1.44
C LEU A 210 -11.95 -6.16 0.07
N ILE A 211 -11.28 -5.53 -0.89
CA ILE A 211 -11.00 -6.12 -2.19
C ILE A 211 -9.52 -6.43 -2.24
N ALA A 212 -9.18 -7.68 -2.53
CA ALA A 212 -7.81 -8.11 -2.74
C ALA A 212 -7.61 -8.61 -4.17
N PHE A 213 -6.51 -8.20 -4.80
CA PHE A 213 -6.07 -8.76 -6.08
C PHE A 213 -4.84 -9.60 -5.84
N VAL A 214 -4.90 -10.87 -6.24
CA VAL A 214 -3.83 -11.83 -6.03
C VAL A 214 -3.31 -12.29 -7.38
N THR A 215 -2.03 -12.05 -7.63
CA THR A 215 -1.34 -12.54 -8.83
C THR A 215 -0.62 -13.84 -8.50
N VAL A 216 -1.01 -14.92 -9.16
CA VAL A 216 -0.50 -16.27 -8.91
C VAL A 216 0.13 -16.86 -10.17
N ARG A 217 1.23 -17.57 -9.98
CA ARG A 217 1.94 -18.34 -10.99
C ARG A 217 1.58 -19.80 -10.81
N HIS A 218 0.75 -20.35 -11.69
CA HIS A 218 0.21 -21.71 -11.55
C HIS A 218 0.43 -22.54 -12.82
N PRO A 219 0.39 -23.89 -12.74
CA PRO A 219 0.46 -24.74 -13.92
C PRO A 219 -0.66 -24.40 -14.91
N SER A 220 -0.36 -24.37 -16.21
CA SER A 220 -1.34 -24.11 -17.28
C SER A 220 -2.48 -25.14 -17.38
N LEU A 221 -2.40 -26.23 -16.63
CA LEU A 221 -3.45 -27.23 -16.51
C LEU A 221 -4.62 -26.75 -15.64
N LEU A 222 -4.38 -25.80 -14.74
CA LEU A 222 -5.44 -25.12 -13.99
C LEU A 222 -5.98 -23.98 -14.86
N SER A 223 -7.23 -24.11 -15.27
CA SER A 223 -7.94 -23.00 -15.93
C SER A 223 -8.27 -21.89 -14.93
N ASP A 224 -8.32 -20.64 -15.41
CA ASP A 224 -8.67 -19.46 -14.59
C ASP A 224 -9.97 -19.67 -13.81
N ARG A 225 -10.99 -20.24 -14.46
CA ARG A 225 -12.27 -20.57 -13.81
C ARG A 225 -12.11 -21.54 -12.64
N GLN A 226 -11.26 -22.55 -12.76
CA GLN A 226 -11.02 -23.49 -11.65
C GLN A 226 -10.25 -22.83 -10.52
N VAL A 227 -9.33 -21.92 -10.84
CA VAL A 227 -8.63 -21.11 -9.84
C VAL A 227 -9.63 -20.24 -9.09
N GLU A 228 -10.48 -19.48 -9.79
CA GLU A 228 -11.55 -18.67 -9.19
C GLU A 228 -12.51 -19.49 -8.34
N GLU A 229 -13.01 -20.62 -8.85
CA GLU A 229 -13.91 -21.52 -8.11
C GLU A 229 -13.23 -22.08 -6.84
N THR A 230 -11.92 -22.32 -6.87
CA THR A 230 -11.16 -22.80 -5.71
C THR A 230 -10.95 -21.69 -4.69
N LEU A 231 -10.58 -20.48 -5.14
CA LEU A 231 -10.42 -19.32 -4.27
C LEU A 231 -11.73 -18.89 -3.63
N ALA A 232 -12.85 -18.92 -4.36
CA ALA A 232 -14.17 -18.60 -3.86
C ALA A 232 -14.68 -19.61 -2.81
N ARG A 233 -14.18 -20.86 -2.84
CA ARG A 233 -14.48 -21.89 -1.83
C ARG A 233 -13.58 -21.81 -0.60
N CYS A 234 -12.50 -21.03 -0.67
CA CYS A 234 -11.63 -20.82 0.48
C CYS A 234 -12.31 -19.87 1.49
N GLU A 235 -12.34 -20.27 2.76
CA GLU A 235 -12.99 -19.48 3.82
C GLU A 235 -12.09 -18.37 4.39
N TYR A 236 -10.79 -18.35 4.05
CA TYR A 236 -9.79 -17.38 4.51
C TYR A 236 -9.80 -17.15 6.04
N LYS A 237 -9.71 -18.22 6.83
CA LYS A 237 -9.96 -18.17 8.29
C LYS A 237 -8.98 -17.28 9.04
N ASN A 238 -7.71 -17.28 8.65
CA ASN A 238 -6.71 -16.47 9.33
C ASN A 238 -6.83 -15.00 8.93
N LEU A 239 -7.34 -14.70 7.73
CA LEU A 239 -7.65 -13.32 7.35
C LEU A 239 -8.75 -12.77 8.25
N TRP A 240 -9.84 -13.53 8.42
CA TRP A 240 -10.93 -13.16 9.34
C TRP A 240 -10.49 -13.09 10.80
N ALA A 241 -9.44 -13.83 11.20
CA ALA A 241 -8.87 -13.70 12.54
C ALA A 241 -8.14 -12.36 12.77
N LEU A 242 -7.72 -11.67 11.70
CA LEU A 242 -7.15 -10.32 11.77
C LEU A 242 -8.21 -9.22 11.74
N TYR A 243 -9.45 -9.55 11.39
CA TYR A 243 -10.55 -8.58 11.29
C TYR A 243 -10.90 -8.03 12.68
N GLU A 244 -10.76 -6.72 12.83
CA GLU A 244 -11.06 -5.98 14.04
C GLU A 244 -11.95 -4.79 13.68
N THR A 245 -13.13 -4.70 14.32
CA THR A 245 -14.00 -3.54 14.17
C THR A 245 -13.36 -2.33 14.84
N ARG A 246 -13.54 -1.14 14.26
CA ARG A 246 -13.08 0.09 14.89
C ARG A 246 -13.73 0.23 16.27
N PRO A 247 -12.96 0.44 17.35
CA PRO A 247 -13.56 0.72 18.64
C PRO A 247 -14.51 1.92 18.53
N LEU A 248 -15.73 1.81 19.07
CA LEU A 248 -16.68 2.92 19.11
C LEU A 248 -16.06 4.07 19.92
N GLU A 249 -15.62 5.14 19.27
CA GLU A 249 -15.13 6.34 19.94
C GLU A 249 -16.25 7.38 20.03
N SER A 250 -16.42 7.98 21.20
CA SER A 250 -17.21 9.21 21.30
C SER A 250 -16.56 10.34 20.51
N SER A 251 -17.32 11.37 20.15
CA SER A 251 -16.70 12.63 19.73
C SER A 251 -15.90 13.26 20.89
N VAL A 252 -15.20 14.36 20.60
CA VAL A 252 -14.50 15.12 21.65
C VAL A 252 -15.53 15.78 22.54
N LEU A 253 -15.60 15.35 23.80
CA LEU A 253 -16.54 15.86 24.81
C LEU A 253 -15.80 16.77 25.79
N MET A 254 -16.55 17.66 26.44
CA MET A 254 -16.01 18.64 27.38
C MET A 254 -16.84 18.66 28.66
N ARG A 255 -16.16 18.65 29.82
CA ARG A 255 -16.79 18.84 31.13
C ARG A 255 -16.19 20.06 31.82
N ARG A 256 -17.04 21.03 32.17
CA ARG A 256 -16.66 22.28 32.84
C ARG A 256 -16.95 22.22 34.34
N PHE A 257 -15.95 22.42 35.19
CA PHE A 257 -16.08 22.57 36.63
C PHE A 257 -15.91 24.04 37.02
N GLU A 258 -16.91 24.60 37.71
CA GLU A 258 -16.87 25.97 38.19
C GLU A 258 -15.80 26.18 39.27
N GLY A 259 -15.18 27.36 39.31
CA GLY A 259 -14.13 27.74 40.24
C GLY A 259 -13.02 28.52 39.56
N ASP A 260 -12.29 29.34 40.32
CA ASP A 260 -11.29 30.28 39.79
C ASP A 260 -9.84 29.86 40.09
N ASP A 261 -9.65 29.00 41.11
CA ASP A 261 -8.32 28.58 41.63
C ASP A 261 -7.93 27.16 41.18
N TRP A 262 -8.43 26.71 40.03
CA TRP A 262 -8.07 25.40 39.48
C TRP A 262 -6.62 25.34 38.96
N ASP A 263 -6.03 26.50 38.65
CA ASP A 263 -4.60 26.67 38.33
C ASP A 263 -3.71 26.01 39.39
N LEU A 264 -4.00 26.23 40.68
CA LEU A 264 -3.25 25.64 41.79
C LEU A 264 -3.32 24.10 41.82
N VAL A 265 -4.47 23.54 41.44
CA VAL A 265 -4.70 22.09 41.42
C VAL A 265 -3.99 21.47 40.23
N VAL A 266 -4.04 22.10 39.07
CA VAL A 266 -3.34 21.65 37.87
C VAL A 266 -1.83 21.74 38.08
N ASP A 267 -1.30 22.85 38.59
CA ASP A 267 0.15 23.01 38.77
C ASP A 267 0.75 22.02 39.78
N ASN A 268 0.02 21.70 40.85
CA ASN A 268 0.55 20.87 41.95
C ASN A 268 0.07 19.41 41.93
N ASN A 269 -1.07 19.12 41.32
CA ASN A 269 -1.75 17.82 41.41
C ASN A 269 -2.40 17.36 40.09
N ARG A 270 -1.95 17.85 38.91
CA ARG A 270 -2.50 17.46 37.59
C ARG A 270 -2.80 15.98 37.43
N ARG A 271 -1.83 15.10 37.69
CA ARG A 271 -2.03 13.65 37.53
C ARG A 271 -3.13 13.10 38.44
N LYS A 272 -3.21 13.59 39.68
CA LYS A 272 -4.27 13.16 40.61
C LYS A 272 -5.64 13.66 40.16
N LEU A 273 -5.70 14.86 39.59
CA LEU A 273 -6.91 15.44 39.01
C LEU A 273 -7.37 14.66 37.78
N GLU A 274 -6.45 14.38 36.85
CA GLU A 274 -6.71 13.56 35.66
C GLU A 274 -7.16 12.14 36.05
N ASP A 275 -6.48 11.50 37.00
CA ASP A 275 -6.82 10.17 37.49
C ASP A 275 -8.18 10.14 38.21
N ALA A 276 -8.50 11.16 39.01
CA ALA A 276 -9.80 11.30 39.68
C ALA A 276 -10.92 11.50 38.66
N PHE A 277 -10.71 12.41 37.71
CA PHE A 277 -11.66 12.64 36.62
C PHE A 277 -11.91 11.38 35.81
N SER A 278 -10.87 10.68 35.35
CA SER A 278 -11.04 9.43 34.60
C SER A 278 -11.76 8.35 35.39
N ARG A 279 -11.53 8.22 36.70
CA ARG A 279 -12.26 7.25 37.54
C ARG A 279 -13.74 7.62 37.71
N GLU A 280 -14.03 8.88 37.98
CA GLU A 280 -15.40 9.35 38.23
C GLU A 280 -16.23 9.40 36.94
N THR A 281 -15.64 9.83 35.82
CA THR A 281 -16.27 9.73 34.48
C THR A 281 -16.52 8.26 34.12
N ALA A 282 -15.56 7.37 34.38
CA ALA A 282 -15.76 5.95 34.12
C ALA A 282 -16.88 5.35 35.00
N ALA A 283 -16.96 5.76 36.27
CA ALA A 283 -18.04 5.35 37.17
C ALA A 283 -19.41 5.89 36.71
N ALA A 284 -19.49 7.13 36.24
CA ALA A 284 -20.71 7.74 35.72
C ALA A 284 -21.24 7.02 34.46
N LEU A 285 -20.34 6.54 33.62
CA LEU A 285 -20.66 5.87 32.35
C LEU A 285 -20.73 4.34 32.47
N GLY A 286 -20.26 3.77 33.58
CA GLY A 286 -20.17 2.32 33.78
C GLY A 286 -19.11 1.64 32.92
N VAL A 287 -18.03 2.36 32.57
CA VAL A 287 -16.91 1.88 31.74
C VAL A 287 -15.63 1.74 32.57
N SER A 288 -14.55 1.21 31.98
CA SER A 288 -13.22 1.20 32.62
C SER A 288 -12.57 2.60 32.60
N PRO A 289 -11.84 3.03 33.65
CA PRO A 289 -11.04 4.26 33.62
C PRO A 289 -10.07 4.35 32.45
N SER A 290 -9.55 3.21 31.97
CA SER A 290 -8.66 3.14 30.80
C SER A 290 -9.36 3.47 29.47
N GLN A 291 -10.69 3.47 29.44
CA GLN A 291 -11.49 3.84 28.28
C GLN A 291 -11.75 5.35 28.22
N VAL A 292 -11.49 6.10 29.29
CA VAL A 292 -11.64 7.55 29.32
C VAL A 292 -10.29 8.19 29.01
N VAL A 293 -10.15 8.74 27.80
CA VAL A 293 -8.93 9.38 27.32
C VAL A 293 -9.07 10.89 27.48
N LEU A 294 -8.28 11.46 28.38
CA LEU A 294 -8.13 12.91 28.51
C LEU A 294 -7.23 13.45 27.39
N LEU A 295 -7.75 14.43 26.67
CA LEU A 295 -7.06 15.09 25.55
C LEU A 295 -6.44 16.41 25.99
N ASP A 296 -7.15 17.18 26.81
CA ASP A 296 -6.73 18.50 27.24
C ASP A 296 -7.36 18.89 28.59
N CYS A 297 -6.70 19.81 29.29
CA CYS A 297 -7.12 20.36 30.58
C CYS A 297 -6.85 21.86 30.58
N ARG A 298 -7.91 22.68 30.55
CA ARG A 298 -7.82 24.15 30.50
C ARG A 298 -8.20 24.78 31.83
N VAL A 299 -7.42 25.79 32.24
CA VAL A 299 -7.54 26.53 33.51
C VAL A 299 -8.21 27.89 33.31
N GLY A 300 -8.78 28.43 34.38
CA GLY A 300 -9.89 29.39 34.38
C GLY A 300 -10.97 28.78 35.27
N SER A 301 -12.15 28.49 34.71
CA SER A 301 -12.95 27.35 35.17
C SER A 301 -12.34 26.08 34.58
N LEU A 302 -12.26 24.99 35.36
CA LEU A 302 -11.58 23.78 34.90
C LEU A 302 -12.39 23.12 33.77
N LEU A 303 -11.84 23.09 32.56
CA LEU A 303 -12.41 22.35 31.44
C LEU A 303 -11.58 21.09 31.18
N MET A 304 -12.22 19.94 31.36
CA MET A 304 -11.67 18.62 31.04
C MET A 304 -12.18 18.20 29.66
N VAL A 305 -11.27 18.07 28.69
CA VAL A 305 -11.59 17.63 27.32
C VAL A 305 -11.22 16.16 27.20
N PHE A 306 -12.18 15.32 26.82
CA PHE A 306 -11.99 13.87 26.83
C PHE A 306 -12.74 13.15 25.71
N LYS A 307 -12.36 11.90 25.48
CA LYS A 307 -13.08 10.93 24.65
C LYS A 307 -13.28 9.64 25.42
N VAL A 308 -14.30 8.87 25.05
CA VAL A 308 -14.57 7.56 25.62
C VAL A 308 -14.46 6.50 24.53
N LEU A 309 -13.57 5.54 24.74
CA LEU A 309 -13.29 4.44 23.81
C LEU A 309 -14.15 3.21 24.13
N GLY A 310 -14.70 2.58 23.09
CA GLY A 310 -15.53 1.39 23.22
C GLY A 310 -16.84 1.62 23.98
N CYS A 311 -17.39 2.85 23.92
CA CYS A 311 -18.66 3.18 24.55
C CYS A 311 -19.80 3.10 23.52
N ALA A 312 -20.83 2.30 23.80
CA ALA A 312 -22.00 2.19 22.93
C ALA A 312 -23.05 3.29 23.16
N MET A 313 -22.82 4.17 24.13
CA MET A 313 -23.71 5.29 24.45
C MET A 313 -23.50 6.43 23.44
N SER A 314 -24.55 7.17 23.15
CA SER A 314 -24.44 8.38 22.31
C SER A 314 -23.72 9.50 23.06
N ASP A 315 -23.10 10.42 22.32
CA ASP A 315 -22.43 11.60 22.90
C ASP A 315 -23.36 12.44 23.80
N ALA A 316 -24.66 12.53 23.44
CA ALA A 316 -25.66 13.20 24.26
C ALA A 316 -25.90 12.49 25.60
N GLU A 317 -25.99 11.16 25.58
CA GLU A 317 -26.17 10.35 26.78
C GLU A 317 -24.92 10.38 27.67
N ILE A 318 -23.72 10.37 27.06
CA ILE A 318 -22.45 10.53 27.78
C ILE A 318 -22.41 11.91 28.47
N THR A 319 -22.78 12.96 27.74
CA THR A 319 -22.83 14.33 28.27
C THR A 319 -23.82 14.40 29.44
N GLU A 320 -25.05 13.92 29.28
CA GLU A 320 -26.07 13.92 30.34
C GLU A 320 -25.59 13.20 31.61
N ARG A 321 -25.02 12.00 31.49
CA ARG A 321 -24.54 11.24 32.65
C ARG A 321 -23.31 11.89 33.31
N THR A 322 -22.42 12.49 32.54
CA THR A 322 -21.27 13.23 33.08
C THR A 322 -21.68 14.59 33.66
N GLU A 323 -22.77 15.21 33.23
CA GLU A 323 -23.30 16.41 33.89
C GLU A 323 -24.01 16.07 35.20
N ALA A 324 -24.75 14.96 35.24
CA ALA A 324 -25.47 14.50 36.42
C ALA A 324 -24.57 13.90 37.52
N HIS A 325 -23.35 13.51 37.20
CA HIS A 325 -22.40 12.94 38.17
C HIS A 325 -21.77 14.05 39.05
N PRO A 326 -21.65 13.84 40.37
CA PRO A 326 -21.19 14.87 41.31
C PRO A 326 -19.69 15.15 41.27
N TYR A 327 -18.83 14.21 40.86
CA TYR A 327 -17.37 14.36 40.82
C TYR A 327 -16.74 14.78 42.17
N ASP A 328 -17.05 14.04 43.23
CA ASP A 328 -16.62 14.33 44.61
C ASP A 328 -15.09 14.29 44.76
N GLU A 329 -14.38 13.39 44.07
CA GLU A 329 -12.91 13.31 44.13
C GLU A 329 -12.25 14.51 43.45
N VAL A 330 -12.76 14.93 42.28
CA VAL A 330 -12.28 16.14 41.60
C VAL A 330 -12.55 17.38 42.46
N HIS A 331 -13.74 17.51 43.05
CA HIS A 331 -14.07 18.63 43.93
C HIS A 331 -13.27 18.61 45.25
N ALA A 332 -12.89 17.45 45.76
CA ALA A 332 -12.05 17.35 46.97
C ALA A 332 -10.61 17.86 46.75
N LEU A 333 -10.13 17.86 45.50
CA LEU A 333 -8.84 18.44 45.14
C LEU A 333 -8.88 19.96 45.05
N TYR A 334 -10.06 20.55 44.85
CA TYR A 334 -10.23 21.98 44.78
C TYR A 334 -9.92 22.64 46.13
N ARG A 335 -8.96 23.57 46.13
CA ARG A 335 -8.60 24.37 47.30
C ARG A 335 -8.67 25.85 46.94
N PRO A 336 -9.74 26.55 47.35
CA PRO A 336 -9.79 28.00 47.22
C PRO A 336 -8.59 28.62 47.94
N ARG A 337 -7.98 29.66 47.35
CA ARG A 337 -6.98 30.45 48.07
C ARG A 337 -7.63 31.02 49.32
N ILE A 338 -7.12 30.67 50.50
CA ILE A 338 -7.51 31.36 51.73
C ILE A 338 -7.01 32.79 51.59
N ARG A 339 -7.92 33.74 51.35
CA ARG A 339 -7.62 35.17 51.53
C ARG A 339 -7.35 35.40 53.02
N SER A 340 -6.10 35.28 53.44
CA SER A 340 -5.68 35.66 54.77
C SER A 340 -5.80 37.18 54.89
N PHE A 341 -6.88 37.64 55.50
CA PHE A 341 -6.95 38.95 56.12
C PHE A 341 -6.07 38.91 57.37
N GLU A 342 -4.76 38.98 57.21
CA GLU A 342 -3.83 39.30 58.29
C GLU A 342 -3.02 40.51 57.86
N GLY A 343 -3.21 41.59 58.61
CA GLY A 343 -2.57 42.86 58.37
C GLY A 343 -1.05 42.71 58.42
N VAL A 344 -0.41 43.18 57.36
CA VAL A 344 0.99 43.59 57.41
C VAL A 344 1.01 45.07 57.07
N ASP A 345 1.20 45.87 58.11
CA ASP A 345 1.63 47.26 58.03
C ASP A 345 2.90 47.34 57.16
N ALA A 346 2.72 47.63 55.87
CA ALA A 346 3.76 48.13 55.01
C ALA A 346 3.31 49.51 54.53
N ALA A 347 4.02 50.52 55.04
CA ALA A 347 3.76 51.94 54.88
C ALA A 347 3.32 52.36 53.47
N ALA A 348 2.01 52.56 53.30
CA ALA A 348 1.44 53.32 52.19
C ALA A 348 1.50 54.83 52.51
N PRO A 349 1.81 55.69 51.53
CA PRO A 349 1.75 57.13 51.72
C PRO A 349 0.29 57.58 51.93
N ARG A 350 0.10 58.54 52.84
CA ARG A 350 -1.19 59.10 53.25
C ARG A 350 -2.07 59.57 52.07
N GLY A 351 -3.32 59.12 52.08
CA GLY A 351 -4.48 59.67 51.35
C GLY A 351 -5.42 58.53 51.02
N PHE A 352 -6.70 58.46 51.42
CA PHE A 352 -7.72 59.48 51.59
C PHE A 352 -8.70 59.01 52.69
N ARG A 353 -9.23 59.92 53.50
CA ARG A 353 -10.25 59.59 54.51
C ARG A 353 -11.58 59.29 53.79
N ALA A 354 -12.25 58.24 54.26
CA ALA A 354 -13.63 57.91 53.92
C ALA A 354 -14.57 59.05 54.37
N ASP A 355 -14.89 59.95 53.45
CA ASP A 355 -16.08 60.84 53.41
C ASP A 355 -15.95 61.78 52.20
N ALA A 356 -15.95 61.22 51.00
CA ALA A 356 -16.03 61.97 49.76
C ALA A 356 -17.15 61.36 48.91
N ASP A 357 -18.05 62.17 48.35
CA ASP A 357 -19.06 61.71 47.40
C ASP A 357 -18.36 60.92 46.27
N GLU A 358 -18.57 59.61 46.27
CA GLU A 358 -18.03 58.69 45.26
C GLU A 358 -19.01 58.58 44.10
N VAL A 359 -18.52 58.75 42.88
CA VAL A 359 -19.34 58.73 41.65
C VAL A 359 -18.77 57.71 40.67
N TRP A 360 -19.65 56.92 40.07
CA TRP A 360 -19.33 56.02 38.96
C TRP A 360 -19.15 56.82 37.67
N THR A 361 -18.03 56.62 36.98
CA THR A 361 -17.77 57.26 35.69
C THR A 361 -17.41 56.22 34.64
N ARG A 362 -18.15 56.24 33.54
CA ARG A 362 -17.84 55.40 32.37
C ARG A 362 -16.63 55.93 31.62
N SER A 363 -15.66 55.05 31.41
CA SER A 363 -14.37 55.34 30.78
C SER A 363 -14.06 54.30 29.70
N ARG A 364 -13.17 54.65 28.77
CA ARG A 364 -12.75 53.77 27.67
C ARG A 364 -11.23 53.83 27.52
N VAL A 365 -10.61 52.67 27.35
CA VAL A 365 -9.17 52.51 27.05
C VAL A 365 -9.02 51.71 25.77
N GLU A 366 -8.01 52.04 24.98
CA GLU A 366 -7.77 51.44 23.66
C GLU A 366 -6.35 50.88 23.61
N PHE A 367 -6.20 49.68 23.06
CA PHE A 367 -4.94 48.98 22.86
C PHE A 367 -4.75 48.76 21.36
N GLU A 368 -3.66 49.31 20.82
CA GLU A 368 -3.32 49.20 19.40
C GLU A 368 -2.69 47.83 19.10
N GLY A 369 -3.18 47.10 18.10
CA GLY A 369 -2.57 45.83 17.68
C GLY A 369 -3.47 44.96 16.81
N GLU A 370 -2.86 44.28 15.84
CA GLU A 370 -3.55 43.28 15.02
C GLU A 370 -3.79 41.99 15.84
N ASP A 371 -4.73 41.13 15.43
CA ASP A 371 -5.05 39.84 16.09
C ASP A 371 -5.60 39.89 17.52
N TRP A 372 -5.94 41.07 18.06
CA TRP A 372 -6.68 41.14 19.32
C TRP A 372 -8.05 40.46 19.24
N ASP A 373 -8.66 40.33 18.05
CA ASP A 373 -9.88 39.54 17.85
C ASP A 373 -9.69 38.06 18.19
N TYR A 374 -8.53 37.50 17.85
CA TYR A 374 -8.15 36.13 18.19
C TYR A 374 -7.94 35.97 19.69
N VAL A 375 -7.16 36.85 20.30
CA VAL A 375 -6.93 36.83 21.76
C VAL A 375 -8.24 37.05 22.51
N LEU A 376 -9.11 37.93 22.03
CA LEU A 376 -10.44 38.16 22.61
C LEU A 376 -11.30 36.91 22.52
N ALA A 377 -11.37 36.24 21.37
CA ALA A 377 -12.15 35.01 21.21
C ALA A 377 -11.67 33.87 22.13
N MET A 378 -10.36 33.80 22.41
CA MET A 378 -9.75 32.70 23.17
C MET A 378 -9.61 33.00 24.67
N ARG A 379 -9.44 34.27 25.06
CA ARG A 379 -8.99 34.69 26.39
C ARG A 379 -9.73 35.93 26.91
N GLU A 380 -10.99 36.14 26.50
CA GLU A 380 -11.79 37.31 26.92
C GLU A 380 -11.79 37.50 28.44
N ALA A 381 -12.03 36.44 29.22
CA ALA A 381 -12.09 36.52 30.68
C ALA A 381 -10.74 36.95 31.30
N ASP A 382 -9.62 36.45 30.77
CA ASP A 382 -8.28 36.82 31.24
C ASP A 382 -7.95 38.27 30.90
N LEU A 383 -8.37 38.74 29.72
CA LEU A 383 -8.24 40.14 29.31
C LEU A 383 -9.03 41.08 30.21
N LEU A 384 -10.30 40.76 30.49
CA LEU A 384 -11.16 41.55 31.37
C LEU A 384 -10.59 41.63 32.79
N ARG A 385 -10.07 40.52 33.31
CA ARG A 385 -9.42 40.45 34.63
C ARG A 385 -8.11 41.23 34.67
N ALA A 386 -7.20 41.00 33.72
CA ALA A 386 -5.93 41.72 33.65
C ALA A 386 -6.13 43.24 33.51
N PHE A 387 -7.14 43.65 32.74
CA PHE A 387 -7.52 45.04 32.60
C PHE A 387 -8.10 45.65 33.88
N SER A 388 -9.00 44.91 34.57
CA SER A 388 -9.61 45.35 35.83
C SER A 388 -8.55 45.52 36.91
N ASN A 389 -7.63 44.57 37.02
CA ASN A 389 -6.56 44.58 38.02
C ASN A 389 -5.54 45.70 37.74
N GLY A 390 -5.12 45.85 36.49
CA GLY A 390 -4.22 46.94 36.10
C GLY A 390 -4.85 48.32 36.29
N THR A 391 -6.17 48.43 36.11
CA THR A 391 -6.90 49.68 36.37
C THR A 391 -7.04 49.93 37.88
N ALA A 392 -7.38 48.93 38.68
CA ALA A 392 -7.46 49.04 40.13
C ALA A 392 -6.11 49.46 40.75
N GLU A 393 -5.01 48.83 40.29
CA GLU A 393 -3.64 49.15 40.70
C GLU A 393 -3.24 50.59 40.31
N ALA A 394 -3.56 51.04 39.09
CA ALA A 394 -3.25 52.39 38.62
C ALA A 394 -3.91 53.50 39.47
N PHE A 395 -5.04 53.20 40.10
CA PHE A 395 -5.75 54.13 40.98
C PHE A 395 -5.52 53.84 42.48
N GLY A 396 -4.80 52.77 42.82
CA GLY A 396 -4.57 52.34 44.21
C GLY A 396 -5.86 51.98 44.94
N VAL A 397 -6.84 51.42 44.21
CA VAL A 397 -8.16 51.04 44.71
C VAL A 397 -8.37 49.53 44.60
N ASP A 398 -9.32 48.98 45.35
CA ASP A 398 -9.70 47.57 45.22
C ASP A 398 -10.44 47.30 43.90
N GLU A 399 -10.34 46.07 43.39
CA GLU A 399 -10.99 45.62 42.14
C GLU A 399 -12.50 45.93 42.09
N ASP A 400 -13.20 45.92 43.24
CA ASP A 400 -14.63 46.25 43.35
C ASP A 400 -15.00 47.67 42.88
N HIS A 401 -14.01 48.55 42.70
CA HIS A 401 -14.16 49.92 42.18
C HIS A 401 -14.20 49.96 40.65
N VAL A 402 -13.96 48.85 39.96
CA VAL A 402 -14.03 48.71 38.51
C VAL A 402 -15.14 47.71 38.17
N ARG A 403 -16.16 48.13 37.41
CA ARG A 403 -17.32 47.28 37.08
C ARG A 403 -17.78 47.48 35.64
N ASP A 404 -18.67 46.61 35.18
CA ASP A 404 -19.23 46.61 33.83
C ASP A 404 -18.16 46.68 32.72
N VAL A 405 -17.06 45.94 32.95
CA VAL A 405 -15.94 45.87 32.01
C VAL A 405 -16.37 45.01 30.82
N SER A 406 -16.26 45.57 29.62
CA SER A 406 -16.52 44.87 28.37
C SER A 406 -15.40 45.18 27.38
N ALA A 407 -14.98 44.16 26.64
CA ALA A 407 -13.92 44.24 25.66
C ALA A 407 -14.49 44.07 24.25
N ARG A 408 -14.07 44.92 23.31
CA ARG A 408 -14.55 44.90 21.93
C ARG A 408 -13.42 45.18 20.96
N TYR A 409 -13.34 44.37 19.91
CA TYR A 409 -12.43 44.64 18.79
C TYR A 409 -13.13 45.52 17.75
N VAL A 410 -12.60 46.72 17.52
CA VAL A 410 -13.17 47.69 16.56
C VAL A 410 -12.04 48.35 15.79
N ALA A 411 -12.15 48.36 14.45
CA ALA A 411 -11.23 49.06 13.55
C ALA A 411 -9.73 48.72 13.75
N GLY A 412 -9.41 47.47 14.09
CA GLY A 412 -8.03 47.02 14.24
C GLY A 412 -7.46 47.17 15.64
N ASN A 413 -8.25 47.62 16.62
CA ASN A 413 -7.80 47.85 18.00
C ASN A 413 -8.73 47.17 19.00
N LEU A 414 -8.19 46.83 20.17
CA LEU A 414 -8.96 46.34 21.31
C LEU A 414 -9.40 47.51 22.18
N HIS A 415 -10.69 47.60 22.46
CA HIS A 415 -11.28 48.64 23.30
C HIS A 415 -11.92 48.03 24.54
N PHE A 416 -11.61 48.60 25.71
CA PHE A 416 -12.30 48.30 26.96
C PHE A 416 -13.23 49.45 27.32
N ASP A 417 -14.50 49.15 27.54
CA ASP A 417 -15.48 50.05 28.14
C ASP A 417 -15.78 49.57 29.56
N PHE A 418 -15.72 50.47 30.56
CA PHE A 418 -15.91 50.12 31.96
C PHE A 418 -16.42 51.29 32.78
N GLU A 419 -16.91 51.01 34.00
CA GLU A 419 -17.25 52.00 35.00
C GLU A 419 -16.24 51.99 36.15
N LEU A 420 -15.76 53.17 36.52
CA LEU A 420 -14.81 53.37 37.62
C LEU A 420 -15.46 54.18 38.74
N ARG A 421 -15.42 53.66 39.97
CA ARG A 421 -15.80 54.38 41.18
C ARG A 421 -14.66 55.30 41.59
N ARG A 422 -14.92 56.60 41.58
CA ARG A 422 -13.92 57.61 41.93
C ARG A 422 -14.49 58.69 42.85
N PRO A 423 -13.65 59.33 43.68
CA PRO A 423 -14.02 60.57 44.35
C PRO A 423 -14.46 61.65 43.34
N ALA A 424 -15.53 62.39 43.66
CA ALA A 424 -16.04 63.48 42.83
C ALA A 424 -15.00 64.59 42.56
N ALA A 425 -13.96 64.69 43.40
CA ALA A 425 -12.86 65.65 43.25
C ALA A 425 -11.90 65.37 42.07
N LEU A 426 -11.83 64.13 41.56
CA LEU A 426 -11.02 63.80 40.39
C LEU A 426 -11.74 64.22 39.11
N THR A 427 -11.09 64.95 38.20
CA THR A 427 -11.73 65.26 36.92
C THR A 427 -11.62 64.08 35.95
N LYS A 428 -12.50 64.00 34.95
CA LYS A 428 -12.41 62.98 33.89
C LYS A 428 -11.07 63.06 33.13
N ALA A 429 -10.47 64.25 33.04
CA ALA A 429 -9.17 64.45 32.41
C ALA A 429 -8.04 63.80 33.21
N ASP A 430 -8.07 63.93 34.54
CA ASP A 430 -7.06 63.32 35.44
C ASP A 430 -7.16 61.79 35.41
N VAL A 431 -8.38 61.25 35.35
CA VAL A 431 -8.63 59.80 35.19
C VAL A 431 -8.06 59.30 33.86
N ASN A 432 -8.36 59.97 32.75
CA ASN A 432 -7.85 59.59 31.44
C ASN A 432 -6.31 59.71 31.35
N ALA A 433 -5.70 60.70 32.02
CA ALA A 433 -4.25 60.84 32.07
C ALA A 433 -3.62 59.64 32.81
N ARG A 434 -4.15 59.26 33.96
CA ARG A 434 -3.68 58.08 34.72
C ARG A 434 -3.88 56.76 33.98
N LEU A 435 -5.01 56.60 33.28
CA LEU A 435 -5.26 55.42 32.45
C LEU A 435 -4.26 55.32 31.28
N LYS A 436 -3.86 56.45 30.69
CA LYS A 436 -2.84 56.49 29.62
C LYS A 436 -1.42 56.22 30.13
N GLU A 437 -1.13 56.60 31.37
CA GLU A 437 0.18 56.36 32.00
C GLU A 437 0.32 54.91 32.51
N CYS A 438 -0.79 54.18 32.64
CA CYS A 438 -0.76 52.77 33.03
C CYS A 438 -0.21 51.89 31.90
N ALA A 439 0.80 51.07 32.22
CA ALA A 439 1.47 50.22 31.24
C ALA A 439 0.66 48.97 30.87
N TYR A 440 -0.31 48.55 31.70
CA TYR A 440 -1.14 47.36 31.50
C TYR A 440 -0.33 46.10 31.10
N ALA A 441 0.81 45.86 31.76
CA ALA A 441 1.75 44.79 31.40
C ALA A 441 1.11 43.40 31.36
N ALA A 442 0.14 43.12 32.25
CA ALA A 442 -0.60 41.86 32.26
C ALA A 442 -1.54 41.69 31.04
N VAL A 443 -2.11 42.79 30.52
CA VAL A 443 -2.94 42.75 29.29
C VAL A 443 -2.05 42.49 28.08
N TRP A 444 -0.89 43.18 27.99
CA TRP A 444 0.08 42.94 26.92
C TRP A 444 0.73 41.56 26.98
N ALA A 445 0.89 40.97 28.17
CA ALA A 445 1.42 39.61 28.31
C ALA A 445 0.48 38.53 27.74
N LEU A 446 -0.82 38.84 27.60
CA LEU A 446 -1.81 37.96 26.97
C LEU A 446 -1.86 38.12 25.45
N TYR A 447 -1.19 39.13 24.90
CA TYR A 447 -1.12 39.34 23.46
C TYR A 447 -0.35 38.20 22.80
N GLU A 448 -1.06 37.39 22.02
CA GLU A 448 -0.49 36.32 21.22
C GLU A 448 -0.87 36.53 19.76
N PRO A 449 0.13 36.62 18.84
CA PRO A 449 -0.17 36.63 17.42
C PRO A 449 -0.87 35.32 17.06
N ARG A 450 -1.84 35.40 16.15
CA ARG A 450 -2.59 34.22 15.71
C ARG A 450 -1.60 33.14 15.23
N PRO A 451 -1.64 31.91 15.76
CA PRO A 451 -0.86 30.82 15.21
C PRO A 451 -1.24 30.66 13.74
N LEU A 452 -0.25 30.62 12.84
CA LEU A 452 -0.47 30.17 11.47
C LEU A 452 -1.11 28.78 11.60
N GLU A 453 -2.35 28.61 11.12
CA GLU A 453 -3.06 27.33 11.08
C GLU A 453 -2.05 26.22 10.71
N GLU A 454 -1.95 25.16 11.54
CA GLU A 454 -1.18 23.97 11.19
C GLU A 454 -1.59 23.58 9.77
N GLU A 455 -0.66 23.78 8.82
CA GLU A 455 -0.96 23.75 7.38
C GLU A 455 -1.70 22.45 7.07
N LYS A 456 -2.98 22.57 6.71
CA LYS A 456 -3.84 21.43 6.38
C LYS A 456 -3.10 20.53 5.40
N LYS A 457 -2.59 19.39 5.87
CA LYS A 457 -1.87 18.45 5.00
C LYS A 457 -2.89 17.69 4.17
N VAL A 458 -2.71 17.69 2.86
CA VAL A 458 -3.51 16.93 1.90
C VAL A 458 -2.70 15.76 1.37
N VAL A 459 -3.38 14.70 0.95
CA VAL A 459 -2.76 13.52 0.36
C VAL A 459 -3.12 13.48 -1.12
N THR A 460 -2.10 13.38 -1.97
CA THR A 460 -2.22 13.41 -3.43
C THR A 460 -1.33 12.33 -4.05
N THR A 461 -1.67 11.85 -5.24
CA THR A 461 -0.93 10.82 -5.96
C THR A 461 -0.47 11.35 -7.32
N HIS A 462 0.83 11.24 -7.61
CA HIS A 462 1.44 11.77 -8.83
C HIS A 462 2.12 10.68 -9.67
N GLU A 463 2.02 10.83 -10.99
CA GLU A 463 2.60 9.91 -11.98
C GLU A 463 3.94 10.42 -12.49
N LEU A 464 4.95 9.55 -12.50
CA LEU A 464 6.31 9.82 -12.98
C LEU A 464 6.67 8.81 -14.07
N GLY A 465 7.14 9.30 -15.21
CA GLY A 465 7.59 8.46 -16.32
C GLY A 465 9.10 8.55 -16.54
N PHE A 466 9.75 7.40 -16.71
CA PHE A 466 11.19 7.30 -16.98
C PHE A 466 11.45 6.42 -18.21
N GLU A 467 11.97 7.01 -19.28
CA GLU A 467 12.20 6.28 -20.55
C GLU A 467 13.39 5.32 -20.47
N GLY A 468 13.19 4.03 -20.75
CA GLY A 468 14.23 3.01 -20.79
C GLY A 468 13.71 1.61 -21.17
N GLU A 469 14.46 0.85 -21.96
CA GLU A 469 13.99 -0.44 -22.51
C GLU A 469 14.00 -1.60 -21.51
N ASP A 470 15.00 -1.67 -20.63
CA ASP A 470 15.22 -2.79 -19.71
C ASP A 470 14.73 -2.55 -18.27
N TRP A 471 13.71 -1.70 -18.07
CA TRP A 471 13.20 -1.45 -16.71
C TRP A 471 12.54 -2.68 -16.08
N ASP A 472 11.99 -3.59 -16.88
CA ASP A 472 11.48 -4.89 -16.43
C ASP A 472 12.57 -5.70 -15.71
N TYR A 473 13.76 -5.78 -16.31
CA TYR A 473 14.94 -6.44 -15.76
C TYR A 473 15.44 -5.81 -14.47
N VAL A 474 15.43 -4.47 -14.40
CA VAL A 474 15.81 -3.73 -13.18
C VAL A 474 14.81 -3.98 -12.06
N LEU A 475 13.51 -3.97 -12.35
CA LEU A 475 12.46 -4.22 -11.36
C LEU A 475 12.50 -5.67 -10.85
N GLU A 476 12.75 -6.67 -11.69
CA GLU A 476 12.88 -8.07 -11.25
C GLU A 476 13.96 -8.25 -10.17
N ARG A 477 15.04 -7.47 -10.22
CA ARG A 477 16.20 -7.63 -9.31
C ARG A 477 16.21 -6.64 -8.16
N ARG A 478 15.71 -5.41 -8.37
CA ARG A 478 15.90 -4.28 -7.45
C ARG A 478 14.63 -3.45 -7.21
N ARG A 479 13.43 -4.07 -7.32
CA ARG A 479 12.13 -3.37 -7.12
C ARG A 479 12.08 -2.52 -5.85
N THR A 480 12.57 -3.06 -4.74
CA THR A 480 12.54 -2.37 -3.44
C THR A 480 13.49 -1.17 -3.41
N GLU A 481 14.71 -1.31 -3.92
CA GLU A 481 15.69 -0.22 -4.02
C GLU A 481 15.17 0.90 -4.92
N VAL A 482 14.53 0.55 -6.05
CA VAL A 482 13.91 1.51 -6.96
C VAL A 482 12.80 2.29 -6.25
N LYS A 483 11.90 1.62 -5.53
CA LYS A 483 10.83 2.26 -4.75
C LYS A 483 11.38 3.20 -3.67
N ASP A 484 12.40 2.76 -2.94
CA ASP A 484 13.00 3.58 -1.87
C ASP A 484 13.72 4.81 -2.40
N VAL A 485 14.46 4.68 -3.51
CA VAL A 485 15.13 5.81 -4.15
C VAL A 485 14.12 6.82 -4.67
N LEU A 486 13.05 6.36 -5.33
CA LEU A 486 11.94 7.20 -5.76
C LEU A 486 11.32 7.95 -4.58
N ALA A 487 11.06 7.27 -3.47
CA ALA A 487 10.48 7.91 -2.30
C ALA A 487 11.41 8.99 -1.70
N VAL A 488 12.70 8.70 -1.57
CA VAL A 488 13.68 9.64 -1.01
C VAL A 488 13.88 10.86 -1.91
N GLU A 489 13.95 10.66 -3.23
CA GLU A 489 14.12 11.78 -4.17
C GLU A 489 12.86 12.62 -4.33
N THR A 490 11.68 12.00 -4.32
CA THR A 490 10.40 12.72 -4.29
C THR A 490 10.26 13.55 -3.02
N ALA A 491 10.56 12.97 -1.84
CA ALA A 491 10.56 13.72 -0.59
C ALA A 491 11.51 14.92 -0.65
N ARG A 492 12.73 14.71 -1.14
CA ARG A 492 13.74 15.78 -1.30
C ARG A 492 13.30 16.85 -2.29
N ALA A 493 12.70 16.48 -3.42
CA ALA A 493 12.24 17.42 -4.44
C ALA A 493 11.14 18.35 -3.91
N LEU A 494 10.26 17.82 -3.07
CA LEU A 494 9.14 18.56 -2.47
C LEU A 494 9.50 19.23 -1.13
N GLY A 495 10.71 19.04 -0.62
CA GLY A 495 11.11 19.56 0.70
C GLY A 495 10.38 18.89 1.87
N LEU A 496 9.90 17.66 1.68
CA LEU A 496 9.14 16.87 2.64
C LEU A 496 10.04 15.86 3.37
N GLY A 497 9.56 15.36 4.51
CA GLY A 497 10.14 14.20 5.17
C GLY A 497 9.91 12.91 4.37
N ARG A 498 10.74 11.88 4.58
CA ARG A 498 10.57 10.57 3.90
C ARG A 498 9.27 9.89 4.34
N GLU A 499 8.82 10.16 5.56
CA GLU A 499 7.57 9.73 6.18
C GLU A 499 6.33 10.35 5.55
N ASP A 500 6.49 11.49 4.85
CA ASP A 500 5.41 12.14 4.13
C ASP A 500 5.22 11.54 2.72
N VAL A 501 6.09 10.61 2.29
CA VAL A 501 5.86 9.77 1.10
C VAL A 501 5.27 8.44 1.55
N LEU A 502 3.96 8.31 1.36
CA LEU A 502 3.15 7.21 1.90
C LEU A 502 3.28 5.93 1.07
N GLU A 503 3.29 6.06 -0.26
CA GLU A 503 3.31 4.91 -1.16
C GLU A 503 4.09 5.23 -2.44
N VAL A 504 4.83 4.22 -2.92
CA VAL A 504 5.47 4.23 -4.23
C VAL A 504 5.14 2.92 -4.93
N GLU A 505 4.35 3.01 -5.99
CA GLU A 505 4.08 1.92 -6.92
C GLU A 505 4.94 2.09 -8.16
N VAL A 506 5.45 0.99 -8.71
CA VAL A 506 6.29 1.00 -9.90
C VAL A 506 5.88 -0.14 -10.82
N ASP A 507 5.73 0.19 -12.10
CA ASP A 507 5.42 -0.72 -13.19
C ASP A 507 6.34 -0.45 -14.37
N ALA A 508 6.89 -1.52 -14.95
CA ALA A 508 7.58 -1.43 -16.23
C ALA A 508 6.55 -1.57 -17.36
N VAL A 509 6.54 -0.59 -18.25
CA VAL A 509 5.81 -0.63 -19.52
C VAL A 509 6.82 -0.72 -20.67
N PRO A 510 6.41 -1.09 -21.89
CA PRO A 510 7.34 -1.15 -23.02
C PRO A 510 8.12 0.16 -23.17
N ARG A 511 9.44 0.09 -22.99
CA ARG A 511 10.39 1.21 -23.05
C ARG A 511 10.26 2.30 -21.97
N SER A 512 9.52 2.08 -20.89
CA SER A 512 9.50 3.05 -19.79
C SER A 512 9.23 2.38 -18.43
N LEU A 513 9.65 3.04 -17.36
CA LEU A 513 9.19 2.82 -16.00
C LEU A 513 8.15 3.89 -15.68
N ILE A 514 6.98 3.48 -15.19
CA ILE A 514 5.99 4.39 -14.63
C ILE A 514 5.99 4.17 -13.12
N ALA A 515 6.14 5.26 -12.37
CA ALA A 515 6.02 5.26 -10.93
C ALA A 515 4.86 6.14 -10.49
N PHE A 516 4.06 5.66 -9.54
CA PHE A 516 3.03 6.45 -8.88
C PHE A 516 3.47 6.70 -7.44
N VAL A 517 3.50 7.97 -7.04
CA VAL A 517 3.97 8.36 -5.72
C VAL A 517 2.84 9.08 -5.00
N THR A 518 2.42 8.53 -3.86
CA THR A 518 1.43 9.15 -2.98
C THR A 518 2.15 9.92 -1.88
N VAL A 519 1.90 11.22 -1.82
CA VAL A 519 2.57 12.15 -0.91
C VAL A 519 1.57 12.89 -0.03
N ARG A 520 1.97 13.17 1.20
CA ARG A 520 1.26 14.03 2.14
C ARG A 520 1.98 15.37 2.22
N HIS A 521 1.38 16.42 1.67
CA HIS A 521 2.01 17.74 1.58
C HIS A 521 1.09 18.86 2.08
N PRO A 522 1.62 20.06 2.40
CA PRO A 522 0.80 21.21 2.76
C PRO A 522 -0.22 21.55 1.67
N SER A 523 -1.46 21.91 2.03
CA SER A 523 -2.50 22.33 1.08
C SER A 523 -2.17 23.61 0.30
N LEU A 524 -1.10 24.32 0.69
CA LEU A 524 -0.58 25.49 -0.04
C LEU A 524 0.10 25.09 -1.35
N LEU A 525 0.61 23.86 -1.44
CA LEU A 525 1.10 23.29 -2.69
C LEU A 525 -0.10 22.75 -3.46
N SER A 526 -0.43 23.38 -4.58
CA SER A 526 -1.40 22.81 -5.51
C SER A 526 -0.83 21.58 -6.22
N ASP A 527 -1.69 20.64 -6.59
CA ASP A 527 -1.31 19.42 -7.33
C ASP A 527 -0.42 19.73 -8.54
N ARG A 528 -0.74 20.81 -9.28
CA ARG A 528 0.05 21.28 -10.42
C ARG A 528 1.46 21.72 -10.02
N GLN A 529 1.63 22.41 -8.90
CA GLN A 529 2.95 22.82 -8.42
C GLN A 529 3.78 21.62 -7.97
N VAL A 530 3.13 20.61 -7.38
CA VAL A 530 3.78 19.34 -7.03
C VAL A 530 4.25 18.64 -8.30
N GLU A 531 3.38 18.45 -9.30
CA GLU A 531 3.74 17.87 -10.60
C GLU A 531 4.88 18.62 -11.30
N GLU A 532 4.81 19.95 -11.38
CA GLU A 532 5.87 20.77 -11.99
C GLU A 532 7.21 20.64 -11.24
N THR A 533 7.17 20.44 -9.93
CA THR A 533 8.39 20.25 -9.11
C THR A 533 8.96 18.85 -9.31
N LEU A 534 8.12 17.82 -9.34
CA LEU A 534 8.53 16.45 -9.61
C LEU A 534 9.05 16.27 -11.03
N ALA A 535 8.44 16.92 -12.03
CA ALA A 535 8.90 16.89 -13.42
C ALA A 535 10.25 17.58 -13.63
N ARG A 536 10.61 18.54 -12.76
CA ARG A 536 11.94 19.19 -12.76
C ARG A 536 13.00 18.37 -12.03
N CYS A 537 12.61 17.37 -11.25
CA CYS A 537 13.54 16.47 -10.58
C CYS A 537 14.15 15.48 -11.59
N GLU A 538 15.49 15.37 -11.60
CA GLU A 538 16.22 14.54 -12.55
C GLU A 538 16.35 13.06 -12.09
N TYR A 539 15.93 12.74 -10.86
CA TYR A 539 15.97 11.41 -10.26
C TYR A 539 17.32 10.67 -10.43
N LYS A 540 18.44 11.34 -10.08
CA LYS A 540 19.79 10.87 -10.45
C LYS A 540 20.14 9.50 -9.87
N ASN A 541 19.74 9.23 -8.63
CA ASN A 541 20.06 7.95 -7.99
C ASN A 541 19.18 6.82 -8.54
N LEU A 542 17.99 7.14 -9.08
CA LEU A 542 17.19 6.14 -9.79
C LEU A 542 17.92 5.65 -11.04
N TRP A 543 18.48 6.58 -11.82
CA TRP A 543 19.25 6.25 -13.02
C TRP A 543 20.55 5.49 -12.72
N VAL A 544 21.11 5.58 -11.51
CA VAL A 544 22.25 4.76 -11.08
C VAL A 544 21.86 3.28 -10.95
N LEU A 545 20.60 2.99 -10.64
CA LEU A 545 20.10 1.61 -10.56
C LEU A 545 19.78 1.01 -11.93
N TYR A 546 19.72 1.83 -12.98
CA TYR A 546 19.39 1.37 -14.32
C TYR A 546 20.51 0.48 -14.89
N GLU A 547 20.17 -0.77 -15.19
CA GLU A 547 21.08 -1.77 -15.74
C GLU A 547 20.49 -2.34 -17.04
N LYS A 548 21.28 -2.34 -18.11
CA LYS A 548 20.87 -2.94 -19.38
C LYS A 548 21.01 -4.44 -19.32
N ARG A 549 20.05 -5.16 -19.92
CA ARG A 549 20.12 -6.61 -20.02
C ARG A 549 21.39 -7.02 -20.76
N PRO A 550 22.25 -7.89 -20.20
CA PRO A 550 23.43 -8.36 -20.91
C PRO A 550 22.99 -9.09 -22.20
N LEU A 551 23.47 -8.61 -23.35
CA LEU A 551 23.30 -9.32 -24.61
C LEU A 551 24.10 -10.62 -24.54
N GLU A 552 23.42 -11.77 -24.43
CA GLU A 552 24.08 -13.07 -24.60
C GLU A 552 24.62 -13.16 -26.03
N SER A 553 25.94 -13.00 -26.16
CA SER A 553 26.65 -13.24 -27.40
C SER A 553 26.98 -14.72 -27.55
N SER A 554 26.51 -15.31 -28.66
CA SER A 554 26.82 -16.64 -29.24
C SER A 554 25.80 -17.75 -28.91
N GLY A 555 25.09 -18.36 -29.85
CA GLY A 555 25.29 -18.43 -31.30
C GLY A 555 23.98 -18.64 -32.06
N ALA A 556 24.06 -18.38 -33.36
CA ALA A 556 22.96 -18.29 -34.32
C ALA A 556 22.00 -19.50 -34.28
N VAL A 557 20.92 -19.39 -33.52
CA VAL A 557 19.65 -20.04 -33.86
C VAL A 557 18.83 -18.97 -34.58
N ARG A 558 18.59 -19.17 -35.87
CA ARG A 558 17.60 -18.38 -36.62
C ARG A 558 16.27 -18.47 -35.85
N PRO A 559 15.63 -17.36 -35.47
CA PRO A 559 14.31 -17.43 -34.90
C PRO A 559 13.38 -18.00 -35.96
N ARG A 560 12.79 -19.16 -35.67
CA ARG A 560 11.52 -19.54 -36.27
C ARG A 560 10.54 -18.47 -35.82
N LEU A 561 9.87 -17.82 -36.77
CA LEU A 561 8.67 -17.03 -36.51
C LEU A 561 7.67 -17.93 -35.79
N ILE A 562 7.65 -17.84 -34.46
CA ILE A 562 6.42 -17.93 -33.71
C ILE A 562 5.86 -16.52 -33.85
N VAL A 563 4.65 -16.42 -34.39
CA VAL A 563 3.94 -15.16 -34.57
C VAL A 563 3.89 -14.47 -33.20
N ALA A 564 4.66 -13.38 -33.05
CA ALA A 564 4.78 -12.60 -31.82
C ALA A 564 3.46 -11.89 -31.43
N GLU A 565 2.47 -11.95 -32.30
CA GLU A 565 1.19 -11.26 -32.17
C GLU A 565 0.30 -11.83 -31.06
N GLU A 566 0.44 -13.10 -30.66
CA GLU A 566 -0.40 -13.69 -29.60
C GLU A 566 0.16 -13.48 -28.17
N VAL A 567 1.47 -13.32 -28.00
CA VAL A 567 2.08 -13.10 -26.67
C VAL A 567 2.17 -11.62 -26.31
N GLU A 568 2.36 -10.73 -27.30
CA GLU A 568 2.24 -9.27 -27.09
C GLU A 568 0.80 -8.87 -26.78
N ALA A 569 -0.20 -9.49 -27.39
CA ALA A 569 -1.62 -9.14 -27.19
C ALA A 569 -2.16 -9.48 -25.78
N GLU A 570 -1.69 -10.55 -25.13
CA GLU A 570 -2.12 -10.92 -23.77
C GLU A 570 -1.50 -10.01 -22.69
N LEU A 571 -0.21 -9.66 -22.83
CA LEU A 571 0.47 -8.72 -21.94
C LEU A 571 -0.04 -7.28 -22.12
N ASP A 572 -0.32 -6.86 -23.36
CA ASP A 572 -0.96 -5.57 -23.64
C ASP A 572 -2.39 -5.51 -23.11
N SER A 573 -3.15 -6.62 -23.15
CA SER A 573 -4.51 -6.66 -22.62
C SER A 573 -4.55 -6.53 -21.09
N ILE A 574 -3.63 -7.18 -20.36
CA ILE A 574 -3.54 -7.08 -18.89
C ILE A 574 -3.07 -5.67 -18.48
N THR A 575 -2.10 -5.10 -19.21
CA THR A 575 -1.61 -3.73 -18.98
C THR A 575 -2.68 -2.69 -19.32
N PHE A 576 -3.43 -2.90 -20.40
CA PHE A 576 -4.58 -2.09 -20.79
C PHE A 576 -5.69 -2.13 -19.74
N LEU A 577 -6.02 -3.30 -19.20
CA LEU A 577 -7.02 -3.46 -18.16
C LEU A 577 -6.58 -2.84 -16.83
N ARG A 578 -5.29 -2.95 -16.44
CA ARG A 578 -4.74 -2.25 -15.26
C ARG A 578 -4.78 -0.73 -15.43
N ASN A 579 -4.42 -0.22 -16.59
CA ASN A 579 -4.46 1.21 -16.90
C ASN A 579 -5.91 1.73 -16.97
N ALA A 580 -6.84 0.95 -17.53
CA ALA A 580 -8.27 1.27 -17.55
C ALA A 580 -8.87 1.28 -16.14
N LEU A 581 -8.48 0.33 -15.27
CA LEU A 581 -8.93 0.27 -13.88
C LEU A 581 -8.37 1.43 -13.05
N ARG A 582 -7.10 1.81 -13.26
CA ARG A 582 -6.49 3.00 -12.63
C ARG A 582 -7.10 4.31 -13.13
N ARG A 583 -7.52 4.38 -14.41
CA ARG A 583 -8.29 5.52 -14.94
C ARG A 583 -9.68 5.62 -14.31
N ALA A 584 -10.37 4.50 -14.16
CA ALA A 584 -11.66 4.44 -13.48
C ALA A 584 -11.56 4.81 -11.98
N ARG A 585 -10.45 4.47 -11.31
CA ARG A 585 -10.16 4.92 -9.93
C ARG A 585 -9.93 6.44 -9.85
N ARG A 586 -9.14 7.02 -10.76
CA ARG A 586 -8.98 8.48 -10.87
C ARG A 586 -10.30 9.21 -11.11
N GLU A 587 -11.11 8.74 -12.05
CA GLU A 587 -12.43 9.34 -12.32
C GLU A 587 -13.36 9.21 -11.11
N ARG A 588 -13.37 8.07 -10.41
CA ARG A 588 -14.14 7.89 -9.18
C ARG A 588 -13.70 8.85 -8.08
N ASP A 589 -12.41 9.02 -7.86
CA ASP A 589 -11.88 9.86 -6.80
C ASP A 589 -12.09 11.35 -7.12
N GLU A 590 -12.05 11.75 -8.39
CA GLU A 590 -12.52 13.07 -8.86
C GLU A 590 -14.02 13.28 -8.62
N TYR A 591 -14.87 12.28 -8.91
CA TYR A 591 -16.30 12.34 -8.62
C TYR A 591 -16.59 12.41 -7.11
N LEU A 592 -15.80 11.72 -6.27
CA LEU A 592 -15.92 11.77 -4.81
C LEU A 592 -15.48 13.13 -4.26
N ALA A 593 -14.40 13.72 -4.79
CA ALA A 593 -13.95 15.07 -4.43
C ALA A 593 -14.98 16.15 -4.82
N LEU A 594 -15.74 15.93 -5.91
CA LEU A 594 -16.85 16.81 -6.32
C LEU A 594 -18.13 16.61 -5.48
N LEU A 595 -18.31 15.44 -4.85
CA LEU A 595 -19.46 15.11 -3.99
C LEU A 595 -19.27 15.56 -2.53
N ASP A 596 -18.03 15.72 -2.08
CA ASP A 596 -17.70 16.12 -0.71
C ASP A 596 -18.32 17.49 -0.30
N PRO A 597 -18.31 18.53 -1.16
CA PRO A 597 -19.02 19.78 -0.90
C PRO A 597 -20.55 19.60 -0.88
N LEU A 598 -21.10 18.69 -1.68
CA LEU A 598 -22.54 18.43 -1.77
C LEU A 598 -23.07 17.66 -0.55
N LEU A 599 -22.24 16.80 0.07
CA LEU A 599 -22.55 16.14 1.34
C LEU A 599 -22.46 17.12 2.52
N GLY A 600 -21.48 18.04 2.52
CA GLY A 600 -21.41 19.16 3.47
C GLY A 600 -22.64 20.08 3.39
N LEU A 601 -23.07 20.44 2.18
CA LEU A 601 -24.28 21.24 1.94
C LEU A 601 -25.57 20.51 2.33
N ARG A 602 -25.59 19.17 2.28
CA ARG A 602 -26.74 18.37 2.75
C ARG A 602 -26.86 18.39 4.27
N GLY A 603 -25.73 18.37 4.98
CA GLY A 603 -25.66 18.55 6.43
C GLY A 603 -26.07 19.95 6.88
N GLU A 604 -25.63 21.00 6.18
CA GLU A 604 -26.06 22.37 6.46
C GLU A 604 -27.54 22.61 6.15
N ARG A 605 -28.06 22.04 5.06
CA ARG A 605 -29.48 22.13 4.71
C ARG A 605 -30.36 21.42 5.74
N GLN A 606 -29.92 20.30 6.31
CA GLN A 606 -30.64 19.62 7.38
C GLN A 606 -30.62 20.43 8.69
N ARG A 607 -29.48 21.03 9.08
CA ARG A 607 -29.41 21.94 10.24
C ARG A 607 -30.29 23.18 10.10
N ILE A 608 -30.38 23.75 8.90
CA ILE A 608 -31.26 24.89 8.63
C ILE A 608 -32.74 24.48 8.71
N LEU A 609 -33.12 23.30 8.21
CA LEU A 609 -34.47 22.77 8.33
C LEU A 609 -34.84 22.45 9.79
N ASP A 610 -33.93 21.85 10.54
CA ASP A 610 -34.15 21.54 11.96
C ASP A 610 -34.26 22.81 12.83
N SER A 611 -33.60 23.92 12.44
CA SER A 611 -33.74 25.23 13.08
C SER A 611 -35.04 25.97 12.74
N LEU A 612 -35.69 25.62 11.63
CA LEU A 612 -36.97 26.21 11.20
C LEU A 612 -38.19 25.50 11.83
N ASP A 613 -38.05 24.23 12.21
CA ASP A 613 -39.10 23.46 12.90
C ASP A 613 -39.09 23.67 14.44
N ALA A 614 -38.10 24.37 14.98
CA ALA A 614 -37.96 24.68 16.41
C ALA A 614 -38.39 26.12 16.79
N GLY A 615 -39.00 26.88 15.87
CA GLY A 615 -39.44 28.27 16.06
C GLY A 615 -40.95 28.42 16.32
#